data_AF-A0A9X8GWB7-F1
#
_entry.id   AF-A0A9X8GWB7-F1
#
_cell.length_a   1.000
_cell.length_b   1.000
_cell.length_c   1.000
_cell.angle_alpha   90.00
_cell.angle_beta   90.00
_cell.angle_gamma   90.00
#
_symmetry.space_group_name_H-M   'P 1'
#
loop_
_entity.id
_entity.type
_entity.pdbx_description
1 polymer ?
#
loop_
_entity_poly.entity_id
_entity_poly.type
_entity_poly.pdbx_seq_one_letter_code
_entity_poly.pdbx_strand_id
1 'polypeptide(L)'
;MRNFVYYTLMLLLGYAWYRFGQNLLSKGYRDEKGELTQGIVGPVGFLMAAGVACYLFFAMLRALVRGEVPCVGKGCGGQVYALAAHASEYWANMFFLAWCVLALGYAMYVTLRIWFRA
;
A
#
# COMPACT_ATOMS: atom_id res chain seq x y z
N MET A 1 -2.12 19.09 15.74
CA MET A 1 -0.73 18.82 15.33
C MET A 1 -0.47 17.35 14.98
N ARG A 2 -0.80 16.37 15.83
CA ARG A 2 -0.55 14.93 15.56
C ARG A 2 -1.10 14.44 14.20
N ASN A 3 -2.36 14.75 13.87
CA ASN A 3 -2.96 14.33 12.60
C ASN A 3 -2.27 14.94 11.38
N PHE A 4 -1.88 16.21 11.47
CA PHE A 4 -1.12 16.89 10.42
C PHE A 4 0.22 16.18 10.17
N VAL A 5 1.00 15.93 11.24
CA VAL A 5 2.27 15.21 11.14
C VAL A 5 2.06 13.80 10.57
N TYR A 6 1.02 13.09 11.00
CA TYR A 6 0.70 11.75 10.49
C TYR A 6 0.46 11.75 8.97
N TYR A 7 -0.44 12.61 8.48
CA TYR A 7 -0.74 12.67 7.04
C TYR A 7 0.47 13.16 6.22
N THR A 8 1.22 14.14 6.72
CA THR A 8 2.46 14.59 6.05
C THR A 8 3.48 13.47 5.95
N LEU A 9 3.70 12.70 7.02
CA LEU A 9 4.62 11.55 7.01
C LEU A 9 4.16 10.46 6.04
N MET A 10 2.85 10.18 5.95
CA MET A 10 2.34 9.24 4.94
C MET A 10 2.63 9.74 3.52
N LEU A 11 2.35 11.01 3.22
CA LEU A 11 2.64 11.56 1.89
C LEU A 11 4.13 11.50 1.55
N LEU A 12 5.01 11.83 2.50
CA LEU A 12 6.47 11.71 2.32
C LEU A 12 6.90 10.27 2.07
N LEU A 13 6.35 9.31 2.82
CA LEU A 13 6.59 7.89 2.61
C LEU A 13 6.16 7.47 1.19
N GLY A 14 5.04 8.00 0.69
CA GLY A 14 4.52 7.70 -0.64
C GLY A 14 5.39 8.27 -1.73
N TYR A 15 5.86 9.50 -1.53
CA TYR A 15 6.84 10.11 -2.42
C TYR A 15 8.14 9.29 -2.47
N ALA A 16 8.65 8.85 -1.33
CA ALA A 16 9.84 8.00 -1.26
C ALA A 16 9.62 6.65 -1.96
N TRP A 17 8.47 6.00 -1.73
CA TRP A 17 8.10 4.73 -2.35
C TRP A 17 7.94 4.85 -3.87
N TYR A 18 7.28 5.91 -4.33
CA TYR A 18 7.16 6.24 -5.74
C TYR A 18 8.52 6.46 -6.37
N ARG A 19 9.37 7.28 -5.76
CA ARG A 19 10.72 7.57 -6.27
C ARG A 19 11.59 6.32 -6.33
N PHE A 20 11.49 5.46 -5.33
CA PHE A 20 12.16 4.15 -5.32
C PHE A 20 11.72 3.28 -6.51
N GLY A 21 10.41 3.14 -6.73
CA GLY A 21 9.89 2.39 -7.87
C GLY A 21 10.28 2.99 -9.23
N GLN A 22 10.26 4.33 -9.36
CA GLN A 22 10.72 4.98 -10.59
C GLN A 22 12.21 4.79 -10.84
N ASN A 23 13.05 4.84 -9.80
CA ASN A 23 14.48 4.56 -9.93
C ASN A 23 14.72 3.12 -10.40
N LEU A 24 13.96 2.15 -9.88
CA LEU A 24 14.02 0.76 -10.36
C LEU A 24 13.58 0.65 -11.83
N LEU A 25 12.52 1.36 -12.20
CA LEU A 25 12.07 1.42 -13.59
C LEU A 25 13.08 2.15 -14.49
N SER A 26 13.89 3.08 -14.00
CA SER A 26 14.92 3.72 -14.83
C SER A 26 16.10 2.81 -15.17
N LYS A 27 16.29 1.71 -14.41
CA LYS A 27 17.33 0.73 -14.71
C LYS A 27 17.02 -0.01 -16.02
N GLY A 28 18.08 -0.35 -16.76
CA GLY A 28 18.00 -1.14 -18.00
C GLY A 28 17.60 -2.61 -17.75
N TYR A 29 17.62 -3.43 -18.82
CA TYR A 29 17.27 -4.85 -18.73
C TYR A 29 18.25 -5.66 -17.86
N ARG A 30 19.53 -5.28 -17.89
CA ARG A 30 20.57 -5.83 -17.01
C ARG A 30 21.08 -4.77 -16.04
N ASP A 31 21.28 -5.17 -14.80
CA ASP A 31 21.91 -4.35 -13.77
C ASP A 31 23.43 -4.27 -14.00
N GLU A 32 24.12 -3.44 -13.21
CA GLU A 32 25.57 -3.20 -13.34
C GLU A 32 26.43 -4.49 -13.21
N LYS A 33 25.86 -5.54 -12.59
CA LYS A 33 26.48 -6.86 -12.44
C LYS A 33 26.18 -7.84 -13.59
N GLY A 34 25.42 -7.41 -14.60
CA GLY A 34 25.01 -8.24 -15.74
C GLY A 34 23.80 -9.15 -15.46
N GLU A 35 23.23 -9.12 -14.26
CA GLU A 35 22.03 -9.89 -13.89
C GLU A 35 20.75 -9.19 -14.39
N LEU A 36 19.67 -9.96 -14.55
CA LEU A 36 18.35 -9.41 -14.88
C LEU A 36 17.87 -8.49 -13.77
N THR A 37 17.39 -7.30 -14.13
CA THR A 37 16.80 -6.37 -13.17
C THR A 37 15.62 -7.03 -12.47
N GLN A 38 15.71 -7.18 -11.14
CA GLN A 38 14.64 -7.80 -10.36
C GLN A 38 13.57 -6.78 -9.98
N GLY A 39 12.32 -7.25 -9.92
CA GLY A 39 11.20 -6.45 -9.41
C GLY A 39 11.27 -6.24 -7.90
N ILE A 40 10.36 -5.41 -7.37
CA ILE A 40 10.28 -5.12 -5.93
C ILE A 40 9.95 -6.39 -5.13
N VAL A 41 9.13 -7.27 -5.72
CA VAL A 41 8.76 -8.56 -5.13
C VAL A 41 9.08 -9.71 -6.10
N GLY A 42 9.54 -10.84 -5.57
CA GLY A 42 9.69 -12.07 -6.35
C GLY A 42 8.33 -12.75 -6.63
N PRO A 43 8.29 -13.88 -7.39
CA PRO A 43 7.04 -14.58 -7.76
C PRO A 43 6.10 -14.92 -6.60
N VAL A 44 6.63 -15.51 -5.53
CA VAL A 44 5.83 -15.84 -4.34
C VAL A 44 5.38 -14.58 -3.61
N GLY A 45 6.28 -13.59 -3.48
CA GLY A 45 5.98 -12.30 -2.88
C GLY A 45 4.91 -11.54 -3.66
N PHE A 46 4.87 -11.67 -4.98
CA PHE A 46 3.86 -11.07 -5.85
C PHE A 46 2.48 -11.68 -5.59
N LEU A 47 2.36 -13.00 -5.53
CA LEU A 47 1.08 -13.66 -5.22
C LEU A 47 0.58 -13.29 -3.82
N MET A 48 1.48 -13.23 -2.84
CA MET A 48 1.14 -12.77 -1.48
C MET A 48 0.70 -11.31 -1.48
N ALA A 49 1.43 -10.43 -2.16
CA ALA A 49 1.07 -9.01 -2.27
C ALA A 49 -0.29 -8.83 -2.96
N ALA A 50 -0.57 -9.60 -4.03
CA ALA A 50 -1.85 -9.60 -4.71
C ALA A 50 -2.99 -10.05 -3.79
N GLY A 51 -2.83 -11.18 -3.09
CA GLY A 51 -3.83 -11.69 -2.16
C GLY A 51 -4.13 -10.71 -1.03
N VAL A 52 -3.08 -10.15 -0.42
CA VAL A 52 -3.22 -9.15 0.65
C VAL A 52 -3.86 -7.86 0.12
N ALA A 53 -3.45 -7.35 -1.05
CA ALA A 53 -4.03 -6.17 -1.64
C ALA A 53 -5.53 -6.34 -1.94
N CYS A 54 -5.92 -7.49 -2.51
CA CYS A 54 -7.32 -7.82 -2.77
C CYS A 54 -8.14 -7.88 -1.47
N TYR A 55 -7.61 -8.53 -0.43
CA TYR A 55 -8.26 -8.59 0.88
C TYR A 55 -8.45 -7.20 1.49
N LEU A 56 -7.40 -6.38 1.51
CA LEU A 56 -7.45 -5.03 2.06
C LEU A 56 -8.40 -4.12 1.26
N PHE A 57 -8.40 -4.25 -0.06
CA PHE A 57 -9.31 -3.50 -0.93
C PHE A 57 -10.77 -3.89 -0.68
N PHE A 58 -11.05 -5.19 -0.55
CA PHE A 58 -12.37 -5.66 -0.17
C PHE A 58 -12.79 -5.17 1.22
N ALA A 59 -11.89 -5.22 2.21
CA ALA A 59 -12.16 -4.70 3.55
C ALA A 59 -12.47 -3.19 3.52
N MET A 60 -11.74 -2.42 2.72
CA MET A 60 -11.97 -0.99 2.52
C MET A 60 -13.34 -0.71 1.87
N LEU A 61 -13.70 -1.45 0.82
CA LEU A 61 -15.01 -1.32 0.17
C LEU A 61 -16.16 -1.68 1.12
N ARG A 62 -16.01 -2.79 1.85
CA ARG A 62 -16.97 -3.23 2.86
C ARG A 62 -17.15 -2.17 3.95
N ALA A 63 -16.05 -1.56 4.39
CA ALA A 63 -16.07 -0.49 5.38
C ALA A 63 -16.84 0.74 4.88
N LEU A 64 -16.62 1.16 3.64
CA LEU A 64 -17.38 2.25 3.02
C LEU A 64 -18.88 1.97 2.97
N VAL A 65 -19.26 0.74 2.59
CA VAL A 65 -20.66 0.35 2.49
C VAL A 65 -21.33 0.27 3.86
N ARG A 66 -20.62 -0.22 4.88
CA ARG A 66 -21.17 -0.39 6.23
C ARG A 66 -21.05 0.85 7.11
N GLY A 67 -20.20 1.81 6.75
CA GLY A 67 -19.85 2.94 7.61
C GLY A 67 -19.12 2.52 8.89
N GLU A 68 -18.48 1.35 8.89
CA GLU A 68 -17.79 0.78 10.04
C GLU A 68 -16.44 0.20 9.64
N VAL A 69 -15.39 0.52 10.40
CA VAL A 69 -14.03 0.03 10.17
C VAL A 69 -13.49 -0.64 11.44
N PRO A 70 -13.03 -1.90 11.37
CA PRO A 70 -12.25 -2.47 12.46
C PRO A 70 -10.93 -1.71 12.57
N CYS A 71 -10.49 -1.42 13.80
CA CYS A 71 -9.22 -0.74 14.05
C CYS A 71 -8.06 -1.56 13.46
N VAL A 72 -7.27 -0.95 12.56
CA VAL A 72 -6.15 -1.62 11.86
C VAL A 72 -4.82 -1.01 12.33
N GLY A 73 -4.03 -1.75 13.13
CA GLY A 73 -2.69 -1.31 13.55
C GLY A 73 -2.19 -1.87 14.89
N LYS A 74 -0.90 -1.59 15.22
CA LYS A 74 -0.30 -1.90 16.53
C LYS A 74 -0.88 -0.97 17.59
N GLY A 75 -1.84 -1.48 18.37
CA GLY A 75 -2.55 -0.73 19.43
C GLY A 75 -4.06 -0.95 19.44
N CYS A 76 -4.61 -1.65 18.44
CA CYS A 76 -6.02 -1.94 18.32
C CYS A 76 -6.42 -3.20 19.10
N GLY A 77 -7.39 -3.08 20.02
CA GLY A 77 -7.97 -4.21 20.77
C GLY A 77 -9.16 -4.89 20.08
N GLY A 78 -9.26 -4.84 18.74
CA GLY A 78 -10.43 -5.36 18.01
C GLY A 78 -11.67 -4.45 18.02
N GLN A 79 -11.50 -3.17 18.37
CA GLN A 79 -12.59 -2.18 18.37
C GLN A 79 -13.04 -1.86 16.95
N VAL A 80 -14.35 -1.61 16.78
CA VAL A 80 -14.96 -1.17 15.52
C VAL A 80 -15.31 0.32 15.64
N TYR A 81 -14.81 1.13 14.71
CA TYR A 81 -15.12 2.54 14.62
C TYR A 81 -16.24 2.76 13.61
N ALA A 82 -17.41 3.17 14.09
CA ALA A 82 -18.52 3.60 13.25
C ALA A 82 -18.33 5.06 12.83
N LEU A 83 -18.63 5.38 11.57
CA LEU A 83 -18.54 6.73 11.01
C LEU A 83 -19.40 7.74 11.79
N ALA A 84 -20.58 7.31 12.26
CA ALA A 84 -21.51 8.17 13.01
C ALA A 84 -21.01 8.53 14.42
N ALA A 85 -20.20 7.67 15.04
CA ALA A 85 -19.72 7.87 16.41
C ALA A 85 -18.27 8.37 16.48
N HIS A 86 -17.43 7.95 15.51
CA HIS A 86 -15.98 8.13 15.52
C HIS A 86 -15.47 8.48 14.11
N ALA A 87 -15.98 9.58 13.55
CA ALA A 87 -15.67 9.98 12.18
C ALA A 87 -14.16 10.16 11.93
N SER A 88 -13.42 10.70 12.89
CA SER A 88 -11.99 10.99 12.72
C SER A 88 -11.15 9.71 12.64
N GLU A 89 -11.41 8.76 13.52
CA GLU A 89 -10.76 7.46 13.62
C GLU A 89 -11.14 6.59 12.43
N TYR A 90 -12.42 6.63 12.03
CA TYR A 90 -12.90 5.94 10.83
C TYR A 90 -12.11 6.37 9.59
N TRP A 91 -12.02 7.68 9.32
CA TRP A 91 -11.31 8.19 8.14
C TRP A 91 -9.81 7.96 8.19
N ALA A 92 -9.19 8.03 9.38
CA ALA A 92 -7.77 7.70 9.52
C ALA A 92 -7.48 6.24 9.15
N ASN A 93 -8.29 5.29 9.62
CA ASN A 93 -8.14 3.88 9.27
C ASN A 93 -8.46 3.62 7.78
N MET A 94 -9.49 4.28 7.24
CA MET A 94 -9.82 4.21 5.81
C MET A 94 -8.67 4.70 4.93
N PHE A 95 -8.05 5.83 5.31
CA PHE A 95 -6.90 6.38 4.61
C PHE A 95 -5.71 5.43 4.68
N PHE A 96 -5.46 4.82 5.84
CA PHE A 96 -4.42 3.80 6.00
C PHE A 96 -4.65 2.57 5.12
N LEU A 97 -5.88 2.04 5.07
CA LEU A 97 -6.23 0.91 4.21
C LEU A 97 -6.02 1.26 2.72
N ALA A 98 -6.50 2.42 2.29
CA ALA A 98 -6.29 2.92 0.93
C ALA A 98 -4.80 3.01 0.61
N TRP A 99 -4.01 3.51 1.57
CA TRP A 99 -2.57 3.63 1.42
C TRP A 99 -1.86 2.29 1.25
N CYS A 100 -2.21 1.28 2.05
CA CYS A 100 -1.66 -0.07 1.92
C CYS A 100 -2.00 -0.69 0.56
N VAL A 101 -3.25 -0.53 0.11
CA VAL A 101 -3.69 -1.03 -1.21
C VAL A 101 -2.89 -0.35 -2.33
N LEU A 102 -2.72 0.97 -2.28
CA LEU A 102 -1.94 1.71 -3.28
C LEU A 102 -0.45 1.32 -3.26
N ALA A 103 0.14 1.17 -2.09
CA ALA A 103 1.55 0.80 -1.95
C ALA A 103 1.83 -0.61 -2.54
N LEU A 104 0.98 -1.59 -2.21
CA LEU A 104 1.08 -2.95 -2.75
C LEU A 104 0.78 -2.98 -4.26
N GLY A 105 -0.25 -2.27 -4.70
CA GLY A 105 -0.59 -2.15 -6.11
C GLY A 105 0.54 -1.53 -6.93
N TYR A 106 1.20 -0.50 -6.41
CA TYR A 106 2.38 0.09 -7.06
C TYR A 106 3.57 -0.87 -7.09
N ALA A 107 3.81 -1.61 -6.01
CA ALA A 107 4.87 -2.63 -5.98
C ALA A 107 4.66 -3.71 -7.04
N MET A 108 3.42 -4.18 -7.18
CA MET A 108 3.01 -5.13 -8.21
C MET A 108 3.18 -4.53 -9.61
N TYR A 109 2.75 -3.28 -9.83
CA TYR A 109 2.91 -2.57 -11.09
C TYR A 109 4.37 -2.50 -11.54
N VAL A 110 5.26 -2.04 -10.65
CA VAL A 110 6.70 -1.93 -10.93
C VAL A 110 7.27 -3.31 -11.27
N THR A 111 6.91 -4.33 -10.50
CA THR A 111 7.37 -5.71 -10.70
C THR A 111 6.94 -6.25 -12.07
N LEU A 112 5.66 -6.10 -12.45
CA LEU A 112 5.17 -6.53 -13.75
C LEU A 112 5.85 -5.79 -14.90
N ARG A 113 6.05 -4.47 -14.77
CA ARG A 113 6.74 -3.67 -15.79
C ARG A 113 8.18 -4.11 -16.00
N ILE A 114 8.85 -4.59 -14.95
CA ILE A 114 10.22 -5.11 -15.04
C ILE A 114 10.24 -6.52 -15.64
N TRP A 115 9.32 -7.40 -15.25
CA TRP A 115 9.28 -8.77 -15.79
C TRP A 115 8.89 -8.82 -17.27
N PHE A 116 7.96 -7.96 -17.70
CA PHE A 116 7.51 -7.89 -19.09
C PHE A 116 8.31 -6.87 -19.93
N ARG A 117 9.48 -6.46 -19.45
CA ARG A 117 10.39 -5.65 -20.24
C ARG A 117 11.10 -6.56 -21.25
N ALA A 118 10.70 -6.42 -22.52
CA ALA A 118 11.38 -7.01 -23.67
C ALA A 118 12.73 -6.30 -23.93
#